data_AF-A0A358HXG7-F1
#
_entry.id   AF-A0A358HXG7-F1
#
_cell.length_a   1.000
_cell.length_b   1.000
_cell.length_c   1.000
_cell.angle_alpha   90.00
_cell.angle_beta   90.00
_cell.angle_gamma   90.00
#
_symmetry.space_group_name_H-M   'P 1'
#
loop_
_entity.id
_entity.type
_entity.pdbx_description
1 polymer ?
#
loop_
_entity_poly.entity_id
_entity_poly.type
_entity_poly.pdbx_seq_one_letter_code
_entity_poly.pdbx_strand_id
1 'polypeptide(L)'
;AGYSINDTVVVFDRIREYLRKFRKMELTDLLDLSINSTLSRTTMTSFTTLLALIALFAFGGEAIRGFTMALIFGIVVGTYSSICVASPLLVVLRLKRKIPEGEEGQEANA
;
A
#
# COMPACT_ATOMS: atom_id res chain seq x y z
N ALA A 1 11.30 -11.81 1.63
CA ALA A 1 10.52 -11.80 0.37
C ALA A 1 9.01 -11.57 0.60
N GLY A 2 8.39 -12.18 1.63
CA GLY A 2 6.93 -12.06 1.85
C GLY A 2 6.40 -10.67 2.27
N TYR A 3 7.17 -9.85 3.00
CA TYR A 3 6.69 -8.55 3.51
C TYR A 3 6.34 -7.54 2.39
N SER A 4 7.20 -7.41 1.38
CA SER A 4 6.92 -6.56 0.22
C SER A 4 5.65 -7.00 -0.53
N ILE A 5 5.47 -8.32 -0.72
CA ILE A 5 4.28 -8.88 -1.39
C ILE A 5 3.03 -8.65 -0.54
N ASN A 6 3.10 -8.88 0.77
CA ASN A 6 1.99 -8.63 1.70
C ASN A 6 1.52 -7.18 1.62
N ASP A 7 2.44 -6.23 1.72
CA ASP A 7 2.11 -4.81 1.68
C ASP A 7 1.52 -4.41 0.32
N THR A 8 2.07 -4.97 -0.76
CA THR A 8 1.57 -4.76 -2.12
C THR A 8 0.13 -5.26 -2.28
N VAL A 9 -0.18 -6.49 -1.83
CA VAL A 9 -1.53 -7.08 -1.94
C VAL A 9 -2.55 -6.26 -1.16
N VAL A 10 -2.23 -5.84 0.07
CA VAL A 10 -3.15 -5.03 0.91
C VAL A 10 -3.47 -3.69 0.25
N VAL A 11 -2.46 -3.00 -0.28
CA VAL A 11 -2.63 -1.71 -0.95
C VAL A 11 -3.48 -1.87 -2.21
N PHE A 12 -3.16 -2.85 -3.07
CA PHE A 12 -3.92 -3.09 -4.30
C PHE A 12 -5.35 -3.54 -4.04
N ASP A 13 -5.59 -4.34 -3.00
CA ASP A 13 -6.94 -4.75 -2.63
C ASP A 13 -7.78 -3.57 -2.17
N ARG A 14 -7.21 -2.67 -1.35
CA ARG A 14 -7.91 -1.45 -0.91
C ARG A 14 -8.24 -0.51 -2.07
N ILE A 15 -7.33 -0.34 -3.02
CA ILE A 15 -7.58 0.42 -4.25
C ILE A 15 -8.76 -0.17 -5.02
N ARG A 16 -8.81 -1.50 -5.19
CA ARG A 16 -9.93 -2.17 -5.88
C ARG A 16 -11.25 -2.01 -5.13
N GLU A 17 -11.23 -2.04 -3.81
CA GLU A 17 -12.41 -1.81 -2.97
C GLU A 17 -12.93 -0.38 -3.15
N TYR A 18 -12.05 0.62 -3.08
CA TYR A 18 -12.42 2.03 -3.23
C TYR A 18 -12.88 2.37 -4.65
N LEU A 19 -12.28 1.76 -5.68
CA LEU A 19 -12.74 1.90 -7.06
C LEU A 19 -14.19 1.44 -7.25
N ARG A 20 -14.63 0.40 -6.53
CA ARG A 20 -16.02 -0.06 -6.56
C ARG A 20 -16.96 0.82 -5.73
N LYS A 21 -16.49 1.32 -4.58
CA LYS A 21 -17.29 2.12 -3.65
C LYS A 21 -17.48 3.58 -4.12
N PHE A 22 -16.44 4.19 -4.67
CA PHE A 22 -16.42 5.61 -5.06
C PHE A 22 -16.43 5.77 -6.58
N ARG A 23 -17.61 5.60 -7.19
CA ARG A 23 -17.76 5.61 -8.65
C ARG A 23 -17.62 6.98 -9.33
N LYS A 24 -17.74 8.08 -8.58
CA LYS A 24 -17.68 9.47 -9.08
C LYS A 24 -16.45 10.25 -8.61
N MET A 25 -15.62 9.68 -7.74
CA MET A 25 -14.42 10.34 -7.19
C MET A 25 -13.29 10.37 -8.22
N GLU A 26 -12.51 11.44 -8.21
CA GLU A 26 -11.30 11.56 -9.01
C GLU A 26 -10.31 10.45 -8.64
N LEU A 27 -9.56 9.95 -9.63
CA LEU A 27 -8.66 8.82 -9.41
C LEU A 27 -7.56 9.18 -8.39
N THR A 28 -7.06 10.41 -8.44
CA THR A 28 -6.03 10.96 -7.54
C THR A 28 -6.49 11.00 -6.09
N ASP A 29 -7.67 11.56 -5.81
CA ASP A 29 -8.24 11.60 -4.46
C ASP A 29 -8.50 10.19 -3.90
N LEU A 30 -8.96 9.27 -4.76
CA LEU A 30 -9.21 7.89 -4.38
C LEU A 30 -7.92 7.16 -4.01
N LEU A 31 -6.85 7.39 -4.76
CA LEU A 31 -5.53 6.80 -4.51
C LEU A 31 -4.94 7.34 -3.21
N ASP A 32 -5.00 8.65 -2.98
CA ASP A 32 -4.53 9.26 -1.74
C ASP A 32 -5.28 8.68 -0.53
N LEU A 33 -6.61 8.58 -0.62
CA LEU A 33 -7.43 7.96 0.42
C LEU A 33 -7.07 6.48 0.63
N SER A 34 -6.85 5.73 -0.44
CA SER A 34 -6.48 4.30 -0.39
C SER A 34 -5.13 4.11 0.31
N ILE A 35 -4.14 4.93 -0.04
CA ILE A 35 -2.80 4.86 0.53
C ILE A 35 -2.86 5.26 1.99
N ASN A 36 -3.48 6.38 2.33
CA ASN A 36 -3.58 6.83 3.72
C ASN A 36 -4.27 5.78 4.62
N SER A 37 -5.31 5.10 4.11
CA SER A 37 -6.02 4.04 4.85
C SER A 37 -5.19 2.76 5.07
N THR A 38 -4.20 2.48 4.21
CA THR A 38 -3.35 1.28 4.29
C THR A 38 -2.00 1.56 4.93
N LEU A 39 -1.54 2.80 4.88
CA LEU A 39 -0.23 3.24 5.37
C LEU A 39 -0.03 2.93 6.84
N SER A 40 -1.01 3.25 7.68
CA SER A 40 -0.90 3.01 9.13
C SER A 40 -0.78 1.52 9.44
N ARG A 41 -1.43 0.65 8.67
CA ARG A 41 -1.38 -0.80 8.85
C ARG A 41 -0.04 -1.38 8.41
N THR A 42 0.38 -1.10 7.17
CA THR A 42 1.63 -1.62 6.59
C THR A 42 2.85 -1.13 7.36
N THR A 43 2.84 0.15 7.76
CA THR A 43 3.91 0.75 8.57
C THR A 43 3.97 0.12 9.96
N MET A 44 2.85 -0.08 10.65
CA MET A 44 2.84 -0.67 11.98
C MET A 44 3.33 -2.12 11.98
N THR A 45 2.92 -2.93 11.01
CA THR A 45 3.38 -4.33 10.88
C THR A 45 4.88 -4.40 10.55
N SER A 46 5.36 -3.56 9.64
CA SER A 46 6.79 -3.50 9.29
C SER A 46 7.64 -2.94 10.44
N PHE A 47 7.14 -1.95 11.18
CA PHE A 47 7.86 -1.34 12.29
C PHE A 47 8.01 -2.30 13.48
N THR A 48 6.94 -2.97 13.88
CA THR A 48 6.96 -3.93 15.00
C THR A 48 7.88 -5.12 14.71
N THR A 49 7.93 -5.58 13.46
CA THR A 49 8.88 -6.64 13.04
C THR A 49 10.32 -6.15 12.99
N LEU A 50 10.55 -4.90 12.54
CA LEU A 50 11.87 -4.27 12.62
C LEU A 50 12.37 -4.15 14.06
N LEU A 51 11.52 -3.76 15.01
CA LEU A 51 11.90 -3.71 16.43
C LEU A 51 12.37 -5.07 16.95
N ALA A 52 11.65 -6.14 16.64
CA ALA A 52 12.04 -7.49 17.02
C ALA A 52 13.37 -7.91 16.36
N LEU A 53 13.56 -7.61 15.07
CA LEU A 53 14.78 -7.95 14.34
C LEU A 53 15.99 -7.13 14.81
N ILE A 54 15.80 -5.88 15.22
CA ILE A 54 16.86 -5.05 15.81
C ILE A 54 17.32 -5.66 17.13
N ALA A 55 16.39 -6.08 17.99
CA ALA A 55 16.74 -6.80 19.21
C ALA A 55 17.49 -8.10 18.90
N LEU A 56 17.04 -8.86 17.90
CA LEU A 56 17.71 -10.09 17.46
C LEU A 56 19.10 -9.84 16.85
N PHE A 57 19.29 -8.71 16.15
CA PHE A 57 20.59 -8.33 15.60
C PHE A 57 21.57 -7.89 16.70
N ALA A 58 21.08 -7.19 17.73
CA ALA A 58 21.90 -6.72 18.85
C ALA A 58 22.25 -7.85 19.85
N PHE A 59 21.30 -8.73 20.16
CA PHE A 59 21.42 -9.73 21.23
C PHE A 59 21.47 -11.19 20.75
N GLY A 60 21.25 -11.47 19.46
CA GLY A 60 21.11 -12.83 18.94
C GLY A 60 22.41 -13.59 18.67
N GLY A 61 23.58 -12.95 18.80
CA GLY A 61 24.88 -13.57 18.55
C GLY A 61 25.28 -13.66 17.07
N GLU A 62 26.51 -14.09 16.79
CA GLU A 62 27.12 -14.02 15.46
C GLU A 62 26.45 -14.93 14.42
N ALA A 63 25.97 -16.10 14.84
CA ALA A 63 25.40 -17.11 13.94
C ALA A 63 24.18 -16.61 13.15
N ILE A 64 23.35 -15.73 13.74
CA ILE A 64 22.13 -15.20 13.11
C ILE A 64 22.27 -13.74 12.66
N ARG A 65 23.39 -13.07 12.95
CA ARG A 65 23.58 -11.64 12.69
C ARG A 65 23.55 -11.30 11.20
N GLY A 66 24.14 -12.13 10.35
CA GLY A 66 24.09 -11.96 8.90
C GLY A 66 22.68 -12.14 8.34
N PHE A 67 21.94 -13.10 8.88
CA PHE A 67 20.56 -13.37 8.49
C PHE A 67 19.61 -12.23 8.90
N THR A 68 19.69 -11.77 10.15
CA THR A 68 18.87 -10.67 10.65
C THR A 68 19.18 -9.35 9.94
N MET A 69 20.44 -9.08 9.60
CA MET A 69 20.82 -7.93 8.77
C MET A 69 20.15 -7.96 7.39
N ALA A 70 20.17 -9.12 6.71
CA ALA A 70 19.52 -9.28 5.41
C ALA A 70 18.00 -9.09 5.50
N LEU A 71 17.36 -9.55 6.59
CA LEU A 71 15.93 -9.35 6.82
C LEU A 71 15.59 -7.88 7.08
N ILE A 72 16.35 -7.18 7.92
CA ILE A 72 16.17 -5.75 8.19
C ILE A 72 16.23 -4.97 6.87
N PHE A 73 17.28 -5.19 6.07
CA PHE A 73 17.42 -4.53 4.78
C PHE A 73 16.25 -4.85 3.83
N GLY A 74 15.85 -6.12 3.75
CA GLY A 74 14.74 -6.55 2.90
C GLY A 74 13.39 -5.97 3.29
N ILE A 75 13.13 -5.79 4.59
CA ILE A 75 11.89 -5.14 5.08
C ILE A 75 11.92 -3.65 4.76
N VAL A 76 13.02 -2.94 5.05
CA VAL A 76 13.13 -1.50 4.76
C VAL A 76 12.91 -1.20 3.28
N VAL A 77 13.61 -1.91 2.39
CA VAL A 77 13.45 -1.75 0.94
C VAL A 77 12.06 -2.20 0.49
N GLY A 78 11.54 -3.30 1.04
CA GLY A 78 10.24 -3.86 0.70
C GLY A 78 9.10 -2.90 1.03
N THR A 79 9.01 -2.43 2.28
CA THR A 79 7.97 -1.52 2.75
C THR A 79 8.02 -0.18 2.00
N TYR A 80 9.22 0.38 1.78
CA TYR A 80 9.38 1.59 0.98
C TYR A 80 8.90 1.38 -0.46
N SER A 81 9.30 0.27 -1.10
CA SER A 81 8.88 -0.03 -2.49
C SER A 81 7.37 -0.20 -2.61
N SER A 82 6.72 -0.90 -1.69
CA SER A 82 5.28 -1.18 -1.76
C SER A 82 4.43 0.09 -1.60
N ILE A 83 4.87 1.03 -0.76
CA ILE A 83 4.16 2.30 -0.51
C ILE A 83 4.44 3.30 -1.66
N CYS A 84 5.69 3.43 -2.09
CA CYS A 84 6.08 4.41 -3.10
C CYS A 84 5.72 4.02 -4.54
N VAL A 85 5.54 2.73 -4.85
CA VAL A 85 5.16 2.28 -6.21
C VAL A 85 3.65 2.34 -6.45
N ALA A 86 2.83 2.29 -5.40
CA ALA A 86 1.36 2.30 -5.53
C ALA A 86 0.81 3.58 -6.19
N SER A 87 1.33 4.76 -5.83
CA SER A 87 0.93 6.05 -6.42
C SER A 87 1.28 6.18 -7.91
N PRO A 88 2.55 6.01 -8.35
CA PRO A 88 2.92 6.21 -9.75
C PRO A 88 2.42 5.10 -10.68
N LEU A 89 2.26 3.85 -10.22
CA LEU A 89 1.83 2.76 -11.11
C LEU A 89 0.40 2.96 -11.63
N LEU A 90 -0.49 3.54 -10.82
CA LEU A 90 -1.88 3.79 -11.22
C LEU A 90 -2.06 5.06 -12.05
N VAL A 91 -1.19 6.06 -11.86
CA VAL A 91 -1.08 7.22 -12.77
C VAL A 91 -0.59 6.76 -14.16
N VAL A 92 0.40 5.85 -14.20
CA VAL A 92 0.92 5.26 -15.45
C VAL A 92 -0.11 4.36 -16.13
N LEU A 93 -0.90 3.61 -15.35
CA LEU A 93 -1.94 2.73 -15.88
C LEU A 93 -3.10 3.47 -16.55
N ARG A 94 -3.14 4.82 -16.51
CA ARG A 94 -4.05 5.68 -17.30
C ARG A 94 -5.40 5.00 -17.44
N LEU A 95 -5.99 4.60 -16.30
CA LEU A 95 -7.22 3.81 -16.31
C LEU A 95 -8.25 4.70 -16.99
N LYS A 96 -8.46 4.49 -18.30
CA LYS A 96 -9.51 5.12 -19.08
C LYS A 96 -10.77 4.57 -18.47
N ARG A 97 -11.25 5.27 -17.45
CA ARG A 97 -12.57 5.06 -16.90
C ARG A 97 -13.49 5.30 -18.08
N LYS A 98 -13.96 4.22 -18.71
CA LYS A 98 -15.11 4.29 -19.60
C LYS A 98 -16.27 4.59 -18.65
N ILE A 99 -16.47 5.88 -18.39
CA ILE A 99 -17.67 6.37 -17.72
C ILE A 99 -18.80 5.91 -18.66
N PRO A 100 -19.72 5.04 -18.23
CA PRO A 100 -20.92 4.82 -19.02
C PRO A 100 -21.63 6.17 -19.08
N GLU A 101 -21.66 6.78 -20.27
CA GLU A 101 -22.51 7.94 -20.53
C GLU A 101 -23.95 7.50 -20.30
N GLY A 102 -24.59 8.08 -19.30
CA GLY A 102 -25.97 7.75 -18.95
C GLY A 102 -26.22 7.85 -17.47
N GLU A 103 -26.35 9.09 -16.98
CA GLU A 103 -27.36 9.56 -16.01
C GLU A 103 -26.98 11.00 -15.63
N GLU A 104 -27.06 11.90 -16.61
CA GLU A 104 -27.40 13.29 -16.36
C GLU A 104 -28.92 13.37 -16.28
N GLY A 105 -29.45 13.71 -15.10
CA GLY A 105 -30.85 14.07 -14.95
C GLY A 105 -31.45 13.68 -13.61
N GLN A 106 -31.97 14.71 -12.93
CA GLN A 106 -32.87 14.66 -11.77
C GLN A 106 -32.21 14.48 -10.39
N GLU A 107 -31.72 15.60 -9.86
CA GLU A 107 -32.09 16.06 -8.51
C GLU A 107 -31.80 17.57 -8.43
N ALA A 108 -32.55 18.33 -9.24
CA ALA A 108 -32.80 19.74 -9.03
C ALA A 108 -34.32 19.92 -9.12
N ASN A 109 -34.94 20.27 -7.98
CA ASN A 109 -36.37 20.40 -7.69
C ASN A 109 -37.13 19.14 -7.26
N ALA A 110 -37.19 18.94 -5.94
CA ALA A 110 -38.43 18.69 -5.20
C ALA A 110 -38.29 19.26 -3.78
#